data_AF-A0A7C0Y1X4-F1
#
_entry.id   AF-A0A7C0Y1X4-F1
#
_cell.length_a   1.000
_cell.length_b   1.000
_cell.length_c   1.000
_cell.angle_alpha   90.00
_cell.angle_beta   90.00
_cell.angle_gamma   90.00
#
_symmetry.space_group_name_H-M   'P 1'
#
loop_
_entity.id
_entity.type
_entity.pdbx_description
1 polymer ?
#
loop_
_entity_poly.entity_id
_entity_poly.type
_entity_poly.pdbx_seq_one_letter_code
_entity_poly.pdbx_strand_id
1 'polypeptide(L)' 'MVNVVIIALGAFLILLGIVFILISFSRMGKIKGGGVILIGPFPIIFGEKTSALMAILLATALLIAFLIFCWLGSMGGGWI' A
#
# COMPACT_ATOMS: atom_id res chain seq x y z
N MET A 1 -3.78 -43.67 -0.68
CA MET A 1 -4.54 -42.77 0.23
C MET A 1 -4.10 -41.30 0.14
N VAL A 2 -2.87 -41.01 -0.29
CA VAL A 2 -2.32 -39.63 -0.40
C VAL A 2 -3.16 -38.70 -1.32
N ASN A 3 -3.71 -39.21 -2.43
CA ASN A 3 -4.53 -38.40 -3.34
C ASN A 3 -5.81 -37.86 -2.67
N VAL A 4 -6.46 -38.67 -1.83
CA VAL A 4 -7.66 -38.27 -1.09
C VAL A 4 -7.33 -37.15 -0.10
N VAL A 5 -6.14 -37.22 0.53
CA VAL A 5 -5.65 -36.20 1.46
C VAL A 5 -5.40 -34.88 0.74
N ILE A 6 -4.77 -34.89 -0.44
CA ILE A 6 -4.49 -33.68 -1.22
C ILE A 6 -5.79 -33.02 -1.71
N ILE A 7 -6.76 -33.83 -2.16
CA ILE A 7 -8.08 -33.33 -2.59
C ILE A 7 -8.83 -32.71 -1.41
N ALA A 8 -8.84 -33.36 -0.24
CA ALA A 8 -9.46 -32.83 0.97
C ALA A 8 -8.79 -31.53 1.44
N LEU A 9 -7.46 -31.46 1.36
CA LEU A 9 -6.70 -30.26 1.72
C LEU A 9 -7.00 -29.11 0.75
N GLY A 10 -7.04 -29.38 -0.55
CA GLY A 10 -7.40 -28.40 -1.58
C GLY A 10 -8.82 -27.86 -1.38
N ALA A 11 -9.79 -28.75 -1.12
CA ALA A 11 -11.17 -28.34 -0.82
C ALA A 11 -11.25 -27.47 0.44
N PHE A 12 -10.48 -27.81 1.47
CA PHE A 12 -10.40 -27.02 2.70
C PHE A 12 -9.81 -25.62 2.47
N LEU A 13 -8.73 -25.51 1.69
CA LEU A 13 -8.13 -24.22 1.33
C LEU A 13 -9.09 -23.34 0.51
N ILE A 14 -9.81 -23.93 -0.45
CA ILE A 14 -10.82 -23.20 -1.25
C ILE A 14 -11.91 -22.67 -0.34
N LEU A 15 -12.39 -23.48 0.61
CA LEU A 15 -13.42 -23.08 1.57
C LEU A 15 -12.94 -21.92 2.45
N LEU A 16 -11.70 -21.99 2.98
CA LEU A 16 -11.10 -20.89 3.73
C LEU A 16 -10.96 -19.62 2.88
N GLY A 17 -10.55 -19.74 1.62
CA GLY A 17 -10.44 -18.62 0.69
C GLY A 17 -11.78 -17.90 0.49
N ILE A 18 -12.85 -18.65 0.28
CA ILE A 18 -14.20 -18.08 0.10
C ILE A 18 -14.66 -17.37 1.38
N VAL A 19 -14.47 -17.97 2.56
CA VAL A 19 -14.83 -17.34 3.84
C VAL A 19 -14.04 -16.05 4.05
N PHE A 20 -12.76 -16.03 3.73
CA PHE A 20 -11.91 -14.85 3.87
C PHE A 20 -12.34 -13.70 2.94
N ILE A 21 -12.76 -14.04 1.72
CA ILE A 21 -13.31 -13.09 0.75
C ILE A 21 -14.63 -12.51 1.27
N LEU A 22 -15.55 -13.34 1.76
CA LEU A 22 -16.83 -12.89 2.31
C LEU A 22 -16.64 -11.93 3.51
N ILE A 23 -15.71 -12.24 4.40
CA ILE A 23 -15.36 -11.36 5.54
C ILE A 23 -14.76 -10.04 5.04
N SER A 24 -13.98 -10.08 3.95
CA SER A 24 -13.39 -8.88 3.34
C SER A 24 -14.47 -7.97 2.73
N PHE A 25 -15.47 -8.53 2.06
CA PHE A 25 -16.61 -7.79 1.53
C PHE A 25 -17.52 -7.24 2.63
N SER A 26 -17.70 -7.96 3.75
CA SER A 26 -18.48 -7.47 4.88
C SER A 26 -17.86 -6.24 5.56
N ARG A 27 -16.59 -5.93 5.27
CA ARG A 27 -15.87 -4.74 5.74
C ARG A 27 -16.06 -3.52 4.85
N MET A 28 -17.10 -3.50 4.01
CA MET A 28 -17.54 -2.36 3.20
C MET A 28 -18.24 -1.27 4.07
N GLY A 29 -17.65 -0.93 5.22
CA GLY A 29 -17.83 0.39 5.80
C GLY A 29 -17.18 1.41 4.87
N LYS A 30 -17.71 2.65 4.80
CA LYS A 30 -17.19 3.75 3.95
C LYS A 30 -15.67 3.65 3.84
N ILE A 31 -15.18 3.11 2.72
CA ILE A 31 -13.76 3.00 2.46
C ILE A 31 -13.27 4.43 2.31
N LYS A 32 -12.68 4.96 3.38
CA LYS A 32 -11.90 6.19 3.38
C LYS A 32 -10.57 5.94 2.65
N GLY A 33 -10.67 5.40 1.44
CA GLY A 33 -9.55 5.09 0.60
C GLY A 33 -8.98 6.38 0.05
N GLY A 34 -7.68 6.58 0.26
CA GLY A 34 -6.89 7.59 -0.42
C GLY A 34 -5.60 6.97 -0.94
N GLY A 35 -5.08 7.50 -2.04
CA GLY A 35 -3.85 7.05 -2.67
C GLY A 35 -2.99 8.24 -3.07
N VAL A 36 -1.69 8.02 -3.19
CA VAL A 36 -0.72 8.99 -3.68
C VAL A 36 -0.09 8.42 -4.93
N ILE A 37 -0.21 9.14 -6.05
CA ILE A 37 0.48 8.85 -7.30
C ILE A 37 1.68 9.79 -7.38
N LEU A 38 2.90 9.23 -7.34
CA LEU A 38 4.13 10.01 -7.51
C LEU A 38 4.48 10.08 -9.01
N ILE A 39 4.23 11.22 -9.64
CA ILE A 39 4.69 11.51 -11.00
C ILE A 39 5.93 12.41 -10.90
N GLY A 40 7.11 11.79 -10.85
CA GLY A 40 8.35 12.51 -10.55
C GLY A 40 8.31 13.17 -9.16
N PRO A 41 8.90 14.36 -8.95
CA PRO A 41 8.86 15.03 -7.65
C PRO A 41 7.47 15.60 -7.29
N PHE A 42 6.45 15.41 -8.14
CA PHE A 42 5.10 15.91 -7.93
C PHE A 42 4.15 14.80 -7.44
N PRO A 43 3.82 14.78 -6.14
CA PRO A 43 2.80 13.87 -5.61
C PRO A 43 1.38 14.35 -5.97
N ILE A 44 0.55 13.45 -6.50
CA ILE A 44 -0.89 13.68 -6.71
C ILE A 44 -1.67 12.82 -5.71
N ILE A 45 -2.45 13.48 -4.87
CA ILE A 45 -3.07 12.87 -3.70
C ILE A 45 -4.59 12.87 -3.89
N PHE A 46 -5.21 11.69 -3.79
CA PHE A 46 -6.65 11.51 -3.92
C PHE A 46 -7.16 10.81 -2.66
N GLY A 47 -8.27 11.25 -2.06
CA GLY A 47 -8.84 10.63 -0.86
C GLY A 47 -9.71 11.58 -0.03
N GLU A 48 -10.38 11.05 1.00
CA GLU A 48 -11.23 11.85 1.92
C GLU A 48 -10.38 12.89 2.68
N LYS A 49 -10.95 14.07 3.01
CA LYS A 49 -10.22 15.23 3.57
C LYS A 49 -9.27 14.89 4.74
N THR A 50 -9.64 13.94 5.61
CA THR A 50 -8.83 13.54 6.77
C THR A 50 -7.67 12.62 6.39
N SER A 51 -7.89 11.65 5.50
CA SER A 51 -6.84 10.78 4.95
C SER A 51 -5.92 11.50 3.96
N ALA A 52 -6.47 12.49 3.25
CA ALA A 52 -5.71 13.35 2.34
C ALA A 52 -4.70 14.20 3.11
N LEU A 53 -5.06 14.73 4.29
CA LEU A 53 -4.11 15.49 5.12
C LEU A 53 -2.93 14.64 5.62
N MET A 54 -3.19 13.40 6.05
CA MET A 54 -2.12 12.47 6.44
C MET A 54 -1.26 12.07 5.25
N ALA A 55 -1.86 11.82 4.09
CA ALA A 55 -1.15 11.52 2.86
C ALA A 55 -0.31 12.71 2.36
N ILE A 56 -0.82 13.94 2.48
CA ILE A 56 -0.08 15.19 2.19
C ILE A 56 1.10 15.31 3.14
N LEU A 57 0.88 15.18 4.45
CA LEU A 57 1.95 15.30 5.44
C LEU A 57 3.06 14.26 5.20
N LEU A 58 2.67 13.02 4.89
CA LEU A 58 3.61 11.94 4.61
C LEU A 58 4.35 12.16 3.29
N ALA A 59 3.64 12.54 2.22
CA ALA A 59 4.27 12.85 0.93
C ALA A 59 5.24 14.04 1.03
N THR A 60 4.87 15.10 1.75
CA THR A 60 5.75 16.25 2.02
C THR A 60 6.97 15.83 2.84
N ALA A 61 6.80 15.02 3.89
CA ALA A 61 7.92 14.52 4.69
C ALA A 61 8.90 13.67 3.86
N LEU A 62 8.39 12.78 3.00
CA LEU A 62 9.22 11.98 2.10
C LEU A 62 9.95 12.85 1.07
N LEU A 63 9.29 13.86 0.51
CA LEU A 63 9.89 14.77 -0.47
C LEU A 63 11.03 15.57 0.18
N ILE A 64 10.82 16.10 1.38
CA ILE A 64 11.86 16.78 2.15
C ILE A 64 13.03 15.83 2.47
N ALA A 65 12.74 14.61 2.93
CA ALA A 65 13.77 13.60 3.20
C ALA A 65 14.57 13.24 1.94
N PHE A 66 13.90 13.13 0.79
CA PHE A 66 14.55 12.87 -0.50
C PHE A 66 15.43 14.03 -0.95
N LEU A 67 14.97 15.28 -0.77
CA LEU A 67 15.78 16.47 -1.07
C LEU A 67 17.01 16.56 -0.16
N ILE A 68 16.85 16.29 1.13
CA ILE A 68 17.97 16.25 2.08
C ILE A 68 18.95 15.14 1.69
N PHE A 69 18.45 13.95 1.33
CA PHE A 69 19.29 12.84 0.89
C PHE A 69 20.06 13.18 -0.40
N CYS A 70 19.40 13.78 -1.38
CA CYS A 70 20.01 14.23 -2.63
C CYS A 70 21.05 15.32 -2.38
N TRP A 71 20.75 16.29 -1.50
CA TRP A 71 21.65 17.37 -1.15
C TRP A 71 22.88 16.86 -0.37
N LEU A 72 22.68 15.93 0.57
CA LEU A 72 23.75 15.28 1.32
C LEU A 72 24.63 14.42 0.40
N GLY A 73 24.03 13.69 -0.54
CA GLY A 73 24.74 12.96 -1.59
C GLY A 73 25.56 13.88 -2.50
N SER A 74 25.02 15.07 -2.82
CA SER A 74 25.75 16.10 -3.58
C SER A 74 26.92 16.71 -2.80
N MET A 75 26.89 16.72 -1.46
CA MET A 75 27.98 17.21 -0.62
C MET A 75 29.07 16.17 -0.35
N GLY A 76 28.75 14.87 -0.47
CA GLY A 76 29.65 13.75 -0.15
C GLY A 76 30.55 13.25 -1.28
N GLY A 77 30.47 13.82 -2.48
CA GLY A 77 31.17 13.33 -3.67
C GLY A 77 30.19 12.68 -4.64
N GLY A 78 29.80 13.46 -5.66
CA GLY A 78 28.79 13.09 -6.65
C GLY A 78 29.13 11.84 -7.43
N TRP A 79 28.20 10.88 -7.42
CA TRP A 79 28.01 9.84 -8.43
C TRP A 79 26.51 9.52 -8.61
N ILE A 80 25.67 10.54 -8.45
CA ILE A 80 24.31 10.56 -9.00
C ILE A 80 24.28 11.56 -10.14
#